data_AF-A0A336K1J1-F1
#
_entry.id   AF-A0A336K1J1-F1
#
_cell.length_a   1.000
_cell.length_b   1.000
_cell.length_c   1.000
_cell.angle_alpha   90.00
_cell.angle_beta   90.00
_cell.angle_gamma   90.00
#
_symmetry.space_group_name_H-M   'P 1'
#
loop_
_entity.id
_entity.type
_entity.pdbx_description
1 polymer ?
#
loop_
_entity_poly.entity_id
_entity_poly.type
_entity_poly.pdbx_seq_one_letter_code
_entity_poly.pdbx_strand_id
1 'polypeptide(L)'
;ICRSHNQCRHYGPRRSQKKTFGRQNLRIFLLKNMVRVSVLADALKCINNAEKRGKRQVLIRPNSKVVVKFLTVMMKHGYIGEFEIVDDHRAGKVVVNLSGRLNKCGVISPRFDVPTVQIENWTNNLLPSRQFGCNRHFC
;
A
#
# COMPACT_ATOMS: atom_id res chain seq x y z
N ILE A 1 41.55 -25.06 0.46
CA ILE A 1 41.36 -24.03 -0.59
C ILE A 1 40.06 -24.40 -1.29
N CYS A 2 38.85 -23.85 -1.10
CA CYS A 2 38.33 -22.70 -0.36
C CYS A 2 36.93 -23.06 0.19
N ARG A 3 36.58 -22.48 1.35
CA ARG A 3 35.23 -22.41 1.92
C ARG A 3 34.44 -21.29 1.22
N SER A 4 33.15 -21.52 0.92
CA SER A 4 32.02 -20.58 1.16
C SER A 4 30.78 -21.02 0.35
N HIS A 5 29.82 -21.70 0.98
CA HIS A 5 28.58 -21.09 1.48
C HIS A 5 27.80 -20.28 0.43
N ASN A 6 27.05 -20.98 -0.43
CA ASN A 6 25.89 -20.41 -1.09
C ASN A 6 24.65 -21.04 -0.45
N GLN A 7 24.12 -20.38 0.59
CA GLN A 7 22.84 -20.74 1.19
C GLN A 7 21.73 -20.43 0.18
N CYS A 8 21.39 -21.42 -0.64
CA CYS A 8 20.11 -21.48 -1.31
C CYS A 8 19.01 -21.52 -0.24
N ARG A 9 18.48 -20.34 0.13
CA ARG A 9 17.31 -20.29 1.01
C ARG A 9 16.11 -20.81 0.24
N HIS A 10 15.81 -22.06 0.53
CA HIS A 10 14.51 -22.68 0.42
C HIS A 10 13.35 -21.69 0.56
N TYR A 11 12.65 -21.41 -0.54
CA TYR A 11 11.23 -21.06 -0.46
C TYR A 11 10.43 -22.33 -0.72
N GLY A 12 10.38 -23.19 0.30
CA GLY A 12 9.46 -24.32 0.33
C GLY A 12 8.01 -23.85 0.42
N PRO A 13 7.06 -24.63 -0.13
CA PRO A 13 5.66 -24.21 -0.32
C PRO A 13 4.86 -24.38 0.97
N ARG A 14 4.05 -23.40 1.37
CA ARG A 14 3.09 -23.58 2.50
C ARG A 14 1.70 -22.99 2.25
N ARG A 15 0.83 -23.96 1.94
CA ARG A 15 -0.52 -24.20 2.51
C ARG A 15 -1.65 -23.24 2.12
N SER A 16 -2.45 -23.78 1.19
CA SER A 16 -3.91 -23.83 1.22
C SER A 16 -4.66 -22.51 1.11
N GLN A 17 -4.69 -21.96 -0.11
CA GLN A 17 -5.85 -21.18 -0.55
C GLN A 17 -6.93 -22.13 -1.09
N LYS A 18 -7.55 -22.92 -0.21
CA LYS A 18 -8.85 -23.53 -0.52
C LYS A 18 -9.90 -22.95 0.42
N LYS A 19 -10.90 -22.29 -0.19
CA LYS A 19 -12.20 -21.83 0.34
C LYS A 19 -12.11 -20.58 1.23
N THR A 20 -12.46 -19.41 0.71
CA THR A 20 -13.86 -18.98 0.51
C THR A 20 -14.16 -18.49 -0.91
N PHE A 21 -14.33 -19.44 -1.83
CA PHE A 21 -15.13 -19.22 -3.03
C PHE A 21 -16.60 -19.40 -2.62
N GLY A 22 -17.15 -18.39 -1.95
CA GLY A 22 -18.48 -18.47 -1.34
C GLY A 22 -19.06 -17.09 -1.13
N ARG A 23 -20.01 -16.72 -2.00
CA ARG A 23 -21.01 -15.65 -1.80
C ARG A 23 -20.49 -14.21 -1.59
N GLN A 24 -19.62 -13.72 -2.47
CA GLN A 24 -19.55 -12.26 -2.72
C GLN A 24 -19.81 -11.90 -4.21
N ASN A 25 -20.32 -12.86 -4.98
CA ASN A 25 -20.57 -12.72 -6.42
C ASN A 25 -21.93 -12.08 -6.80
N LEU A 26 -22.59 -11.33 -5.90
CA LEU A 26 -23.76 -10.52 -6.30
C LEU A 26 -23.65 -9.01 -6.03
N ARG A 27 -22.56 -8.52 -5.43
CA ARG A 27 -22.31 -7.07 -5.33
C ARG A 27 -21.13 -6.57 -6.16
N ILE A 28 -20.22 -7.45 -6.57
CA ILE A 28 -19.01 -7.08 -7.32
C ILE A 28 -19.33 -6.83 -8.81
N PHE A 29 -20.40 -7.42 -9.35
CA PHE A 29 -20.79 -7.27 -10.76
C PHE A 29 -21.60 -5.98 -11.05
N LEU A 30 -22.14 -5.31 -10.02
CA LEU A 30 -22.97 -4.10 -10.14
C LEU A 30 -22.24 -2.81 -9.70
N LEU A 31 -20.95 -2.68 -10.03
CA LEU A 31 -20.18 -1.44 -9.85
C LEU A 31 -19.32 -1.12 -11.08
N LYS A 32 -19.80 -1.43 -12.28
CA LYS A 32 -19.03 -1.22 -13.52
C LYS A 32 -19.04 0.24 -14.01
N ASN A 33 -19.80 1.14 -13.38
CA ASN A 33 -19.91 2.57 -13.74
C ASN A 33 -19.83 3.51 -12.52
N MET A 34 -18.82 3.36 -11.66
CA MET A 34 -18.41 4.45 -10.75
C MET A 34 -17.19 5.16 -11.34
N VAL A 35 -17.32 6.47 -11.57
CA VAL A 35 -16.20 7.32 -12.02
C VAL A 35 -15.14 7.33 -10.92
N ARG A 36 -13.91 6.93 -11.27
CA ARG A 36 -12.76 6.93 -10.34
C ARG A 36 -12.30 8.37 -10.12
N VAL A 37 -12.76 8.98 -9.04
CA VAL A 37 -12.44 10.39 -8.71
C VAL A 37 -10.98 10.56 -8.28
N SER A 38 -10.41 9.59 -7.54
CA SER A 38 -8.99 9.65 -7.15
C SER A 38 -8.33 8.28 -7.08
N VAL A 39 -7.42 8.06 -8.03
CA VAL A 39 -6.66 6.82 -8.21
C VAL A 39 -5.85 6.44 -6.96
N LEU A 40 -5.31 7.44 -6.26
CA LEU A 40 -4.53 7.25 -5.03
C LEU A 40 -5.43 6.81 -3.85
N ALA A 41 -6.63 7.38 -3.71
CA ALA A 41 -7.51 7.01 -2.60
C ALA A 41 -8.00 5.57 -2.74
N ASP A 42 -8.30 5.13 -3.96
CA ASP A 42 -8.66 3.75 -4.25
C ASP A 42 -7.52 2.79 -3.88
N ALA A 43 -6.29 3.11 -4.27
CA ALA A 43 -5.10 2.31 -3.95
C ALA A 43 -4.86 2.20 -2.44
N LEU A 44 -4.87 3.32 -1.71
CA LEU A 44 -4.66 3.33 -0.26
C LEU A 44 -5.79 2.63 0.50
N LYS A 45 -7.04 2.76 0.03
CA LYS A 45 -8.19 2.04 0.61
C LYS A 45 -8.03 0.53 0.46
N CYS A 46 -7.56 0.06 -0.70
CA CYS A 46 -7.26 -1.35 -0.93
C CYS A 46 -6.16 -1.88 0.02
N ILE A 47 -5.08 -1.10 0.22
CA ILE A 47 -3.99 -1.46 1.15
C ILE A 47 -4.51 -1.54 2.58
N ASN A 48 -5.20 -0.51 3.07
CA ASN A 48 -5.73 -0.46 4.44
C ASN A 48 -6.69 -1.63 4.72
N ASN A 49 -7.57 -1.94 3.76
CA ASN A 49 -8.50 -3.06 3.90
C ASN A 49 -7.80 -4.42 3.89
N ALA A 50 -6.67 -4.55 3.20
CA ALA A 50 -5.91 -5.79 3.15
C ALA A 50 -5.06 -6.00 4.41
N GLU A 51 -4.45 -4.94 4.93
CA GLU A 51 -3.72 -4.94 6.21
C GLU A 51 -4.65 -5.30 7.37
N LYS A 52 -5.82 -4.67 7.46
CA LYS A 52 -6.85 -5.03 8.46
C LYS A 52 -7.32 -6.48 8.37
N ARG A 53 -7.20 -7.10 7.19
CA ARG A 53 -7.52 -8.52 6.96
C ARG A 53 -6.31 -9.44 7.18
N GLY A 54 -5.13 -8.91 7.50
CA GLY A 54 -3.91 -9.70 7.68
C GLY A 54 -3.38 -10.36 6.40
N LYS A 55 -3.68 -9.79 5.22
CA LYS A 55 -3.17 -10.32 3.96
C LYS A 55 -1.69 -9.98 3.80
N ARG A 56 -0.91 -10.92 3.29
CA ARG A 56 0.53 -10.73 3.02
C ARG A 56 0.83 -9.92 1.76
N GLN A 57 -0.11 -9.87 0.81
CA GLN A 57 0.08 -9.20 -0.48
C GLN A 57 -1.21 -8.54 -0.97
N VAL A 58 -1.06 -7.45 -1.72
CA VAL A 58 -2.17 -6.69 -2.33
C VAL A 58 -1.90 -6.46 -3.79
N LEU A 59 -2.92 -6.70 -4.62
CA LEU A 59 -2.91 -6.31 -6.02
C LEU A 59 -3.65 -4.98 -6.19
N ILE A 60 -2.95 -3.97 -6.65
CA ILE A 60 -3.47 -2.64 -6.98
C ILE A 60 -3.57 -2.54 -8.49
N ARG A 61 -4.80 -2.39 -8.99
CA ARG A 61 -5.09 -2.26 -10.43
C ARG A 61 -4.74 -0.91 -11.05
N PRO A 62 -4.80 0.23 -10.34
CA PRO A 62 -4.31 1.46 -10.93
C PRO A 62 -2.79 1.63 -10.78
N ASN A 63 -2.06 1.70 -11.90
CA ASN A 63 -0.69 2.18 -11.91
C ASN A 63 -0.66 3.67 -12.31
N SER A 64 -0.08 4.52 -11.48
CA SER A 64 0.11 5.94 -11.75
C SER A 64 1.42 6.40 -11.12
N LYS A 65 2.13 7.33 -11.78
CA LYS A 65 3.42 7.86 -11.28
C LYS A 65 3.35 8.35 -9.83
N VAL A 66 2.22 8.94 -9.42
CA VAL A 66 1.97 9.39 -8.04
C VAL A 66 1.90 8.22 -7.06
N VAL A 67 1.24 7.11 -7.43
CA VAL A 67 1.12 5.91 -6.58
C VAL A 67 2.49 5.28 -6.39
N VAL A 68 3.29 5.15 -7.45
CA VAL A 68 4.65 4.60 -7.38
C VAL A 68 5.53 5.46 -6.46
N LYS A 69 5.54 6.79 -6.65
CA LYS A 69 6.29 7.70 -5.77
C LYS A 69 5.86 7.59 -4.30
N PHE A 70 4.56 7.45 -4.04
CA PHE A 70 4.04 7.30 -2.69
C PHE A 70 4.48 5.96 -2.05
N LEU A 71 4.41 4.86 -2.79
CA LEU A 71 4.89 3.55 -2.33
C LEU A 71 6.39 3.58 -2.05
N THR A 72 7.20 4.27 -2.86
CA THR A 72 8.63 4.44 -2.59
C THR A 72 8.87 5.13 -1.24
N VAL A 73 8.11 6.18 -0.90
CA VAL A 73 8.23 6.85 0.41
C VAL A 73 7.83 5.92 1.56
N MET A 74 6.74 5.17 1.40
CA MET A 74 6.31 4.21 2.43
C MET A 74 7.32 3.08 2.65
N MET A 75 8.00 2.65 1.60
CA MET A 75 9.07 1.65 1.67
C MET A 75 10.29 2.19 2.40
N LYS A 76 10.69 3.45 2.13
CA LYS A 76 11.79 4.12 2.84
C LYS A 76 11.56 4.21 4.36
N HIS A 77 10.31 4.46 4.77
CA HIS A 77 9.94 4.49 6.19
C HIS A 77 9.72 3.09 6.80
N GLY A 78 9.82 2.01 6.00
CA GLY A 78 9.67 0.64 6.47
C GLY A 78 8.25 0.24 6.87
N TYR A 79 7.23 0.93 6.35
CA TYR A 79 5.82 0.57 6.56
C TYR A 79 5.41 -0.61 5.68
N ILE A 80 5.78 -0.57 4.41
CA ILE A 80 5.54 -1.62 3.42
C ILE A 80 6.84 -2.36 3.10
N GLY A 81 6.72 -3.58 2.59
CA GLY A 81 7.85 -4.33 2.05
C GLY A 81 8.15 -3.94 0.60
N GLU A 82 8.65 -4.92 -0.15
CA GLU A 82 8.90 -4.79 -1.58
C GLU A 82 7.60 -4.64 -2.37
N PHE A 83 7.68 -3.89 -3.47
CA PHE A 83 6.58 -3.77 -4.43
C PHE A 83 7.11 -4.04 -5.84
N GLU A 84 6.28 -4.69 -6.64
CA GLU A 84 6.57 -5.05 -8.02
C GLU A 84 5.56 -4.39 -8.96
N ILE A 85 6.06 -3.85 -10.06
CA ILE A 85 5.23 -3.26 -11.11
C ILE A 85 5.12 -4.29 -12.22
N VAL A 86 3.91 -4.78 -12.46
CA VAL A 86 3.57 -5.68 -13.56
C VAL A 86 2.97 -4.85 -14.69
N ASP A 87 3.59 -4.89 -15.86
CA ASP A 87 3.08 -4.16 -17.03
C ASP A 87 2.09 -5.03 -17.82
N ASP A 88 0.80 -4.88 -17.51
CA ASP A 88 -0.25 -5.21 -18.45
C ASP A 88 -0.45 -3.97 -19.31
N HIS A 89 -0.09 -4.06 -20.59
CA HIS A 89 -0.10 -3.05 -21.69
C HIS A 89 -1.31 -2.09 -21.77
N ARG A 90 -2.33 -2.25 -20.90
CA ARG A 90 -3.49 -1.38 -20.74
C ARG A 90 -3.41 -0.38 -19.60
N ALA A 91 -2.92 -0.78 -18.42
CA ALA A 91 -3.08 0.06 -17.22
C ALA A 91 -2.04 -0.17 -16.11
N GLY A 92 -1.15 -1.17 -16.27
CA GLY A 92 -0.21 -1.60 -15.24
C GLY A 92 -0.90 -2.10 -13.96
N LYS A 93 -0.28 -3.05 -13.27
CA LYS A 93 -0.71 -3.50 -11.95
C LYS A 93 0.47 -3.40 -11.00
N VAL A 94 0.20 -3.13 -9.74
CA VAL A 94 1.24 -3.10 -8.71
C VAL A 94 0.92 -4.16 -7.67
N VAL A 95 1.87 -5.05 -7.42
CA VAL A 95 1.81 -6.03 -6.33
C VAL A 95 2.62 -5.46 -5.18
N VAL A 96 1.99 -5.28 -4.02
CA VAL A 96 2.64 -4.75 -2.82
C VAL A 96 2.69 -5.84 -1.75
N ASN A 97 3.89 -6.10 -1.22
CA ASN A 97 4.08 -6.98 -0.08
C ASN A 97 3.89 -6.20 1.22
N LEU A 98 3.00 -6.71 2.06
CA LEU A 98 2.62 -6.09 3.32
C LEU A 98 3.41 -6.70 4.47
N SER A 99 3.94 -5.86 5.36
CA SER A 99 4.72 -6.32 6.53
C SER A 99 3.88 -6.47 7.80
N GLY A 100 2.63 -5.97 7.80
CA GLY A 100 1.76 -5.98 8.99
C GLY A 100 2.02 -4.83 9.98
N ARG A 101 2.93 -3.90 9.65
CA ARG A 101 3.25 -2.72 10.49
C ARG A 101 2.34 -1.52 10.24
N LEU A 102 1.50 -1.56 9.22
CA LEU A 102 0.69 -0.43 8.80
C LEU A 102 -0.64 -0.36 9.56
N ASN A 103 -0.82 0.70 10.36
CA ASN A 103 -2.06 0.92 11.12
C ASN A 103 -3.18 1.54 10.27
N LYS A 104 -2.90 2.66 9.61
CA LYS A 104 -3.86 3.39 8.77
C LYS A 104 -3.11 4.12 7.65
N CYS A 105 -3.64 4.04 6.44
CA CYS A 105 -3.26 4.90 5.32
C CYS A 105 -4.52 5.50 4.68
N GLY A 106 -4.39 6.72 4.17
CA GLY A 106 -5.50 7.45 3.55
C GLY A 106 -5.00 8.68 2.82
N VAL A 107 -5.84 9.20 1.92
CA VAL A 107 -5.60 10.46 1.20
C VAL A 107 -6.42 11.55 1.86
N ILE A 108 -5.87 12.76 1.94
CA ILE A 108 -6.59 13.97 2.34
C ILE A 108 -7.23 14.56 1.08
N SER A 109 -8.54 14.81 1.13
CA SER A 109 -9.31 15.35 0.01
C SER A 109 -10.23 16.47 0.52
N PRO A 110 -10.29 17.65 -0.14
CA PRO A 110 -9.45 18.13 -1.26
C PRO A 110 -7.95 18.26 -0.92
N ARG A 111 -7.10 18.48 -1.93
CA ARG A 111 -5.67 18.78 -1.70
C ARG A 111 -5.54 20.25 -1.35
N PHE A 112 -5.34 20.53 -0.06
CA PHE A 112 -5.15 21.89 0.43
C PHE A 112 -3.70 22.34 0.22
N ASP A 113 -3.52 23.59 -0.20
CA ASP A 113 -2.23 24.27 -0.20
C ASP A 113 -1.92 24.72 1.23
N VAL A 114 -0.85 24.18 1.82
CA VAL A 114 -0.51 24.43 3.23
C VAL A 114 0.72 25.34 3.31
N PRO A 115 0.61 26.55 3.89
CA PRO A 115 1.78 27.40 4.15
C PRO A 115 2.60 26.84 5.34
N THR A 116 3.89 27.16 5.40
CA THR A 116 4.83 26.62 6.41
C THR A 116 4.34 26.81 7.85
N VAL A 117 3.67 27.92 8.13
CA VAL A 117 3.14 28.27 9.46
C VAL A 117 2.07 27.27 9.94
N GLN A 118 1.34 26.62 9.04
CA GLN A 118 0.23 25.73 9.40
C GLN A 118 0.64 24.25 9.50
N ILE A 119 1.90 23.89 9.20
CA ILE A 119 2.36 22.50 9.17
C ILE A 119 2.21 21.82 10.54
N GLU A 120 2.48 22.55 11.63
CA GLU A 120 2.36 22.00 12.99
C GLU A 120 0.90 21.65 13.34
N ASN A 121 -0.04 22.52 12.96
CA ASN A 121 -1.48 22.29 13.17
C ASN A 121 -1.95 21.05 12.40
N TRP A 122 -1.54 20.90 11.14
CA TRP A 122 -1.85 19.72 10.34
C TRP A 122 -1.20 18.46 10.92
N THR A 123 0.03 18.56 11.41
CA THR A 123 0.74 17.44 12.04
C THR A 123 0.01 16.94 13.28
N ASN A 124 -0.40 17.84 14.18
CA ASN A 124 -1.13 17.48 15.41
C ASN A 124 -2.51 16.87 15.12
N ASN A 125 -3.17 17.29 14.05
CA ASN A 125 -4.48 16.78 13.66
C ASN A 125 -4.42 15.42 12.95
N LEU A 126 -3.35 15.18 12.18
CA LEU A 126 -3.22 13.98 11.34
C LEU A 126 -2.47 12.83 12.02
N LEU A 127 -1.45 13.14 12.83
CA LEU A 127 -0.62 12.13 13.48
C LEU A 127 -1.10 11.86 14.91
N PRO A 128 -1.14 10.58 15.33
CA PRO A 128 -1.53 10.24 16.70
C PRO A 128 -0.51 10.69 17.76
N SER A 129 0.76 10.88 17.37
CA SER A 129 1.78 11.50 18.22
C SER A 129 2.92 12.06 17.38
N ARG A 130 3.74 12.95 17.97
CA ARG A 130 4.93 13.51 17.33
C ARG A 130 6.04 12.49 17.04
N GLN A 131 6.01 11.33 17.70
CA GLN A 131 7.01 10.27 17.55
C GLN A 131 6.66 9.26 16.44
N PHE A 132 5.44 9.31 15.91
CA PHE A 132 4.95 8.41 14.86
C PHE A 132 4.64 9.18 13.57
N GLY A 133 4.93 8.56 12.43
CA GLY A 133 4.65 9.11 11.09
C GLY A 133 5.90 9.48 10.31
N CYS A 134 5.69 10.03 9.10
CA CYS A 134 6.77 10.35 8.16
C CYS A 134 7.62 11.59 8.54
N ASN A 135 7.26 12.31 9.61
CA ASN A 135 7.96 13.53 10.04
C ASN A 135 9.38 13.29 10.61
N ARG A 136 9.84 12.03 10.69
CA ARG A 136 11.12 11.71 11.32
C ARG A 136 12.37 11.93 10.46
N HIS A 137 12.26 12.38 9.20
CA HIS A 137 13.40 12.49 8.29
C HIS A 137 13.31 13.66 7.27
N PHE A 138 12.83 14.82 7.71
CA PHE A 138 13.04 16.08 7.01
C PHE A 138 13.27 17.18 8.06
N CYS A 139 14.40 17.08 8.75
CA CYS A 139 15.13 18.18 9.35
C CYS A 139 16.61 17.87 9.08
#